data_AF-A0AAV2SIU2-F1
#
_entry.id   AF-A0AAV2SIU2-F1
#
_cell.length_a   1.000
_cell.length_b   1.000
_cell.length_c   1.000
_cell.angle_alpha   90.00
_cell.angle_beta   90.00
_cell.angle_gamma   90.00
#
_symmetry.space_group_name_H-M   'P 1'
#
loop_
_entity.id
_entity.type
_entity.pdbx_description
1 polymer ?
#
loop_
_entity_poly.entity_id
_entity_poly.type
_entity_poly.pdbx_seq_one_letter_code
_entity_poly.pdbx_strand_id
1 'polypeptide(L)'
;MELNINIQNENGNDSSELQRELASHKSAAEQQQALLSKAEEDCKEEGSGSSTRTICIDLQQILPCPRLKNQKAYYKKKLNLYNLCIYDLNTCKANYFLWDETMALKGSNEINSCLLKGLELNQSDGFKNLRIFADNCLGQNKNIYVTLNCLRLLQIGGLDSIKIEFMVAGHSYMPCNRTFGSIENKLRLNKIIDTPDEYATIIKTAIRNGITVIRMTQEDFFDIKMLKDKVTVRKPKKFLFTEGRTFTLSKAKPWEYHIKKSSLTSETVSLKKGKKGPPSRAKGRPKSPTPLLSSAPLRRAYANQLKLDYSKIEHLQQLRSYLQQTGRTWIDQLVNKQSSASVVTDQAGEEETPVVGDNNAQDEDLLDYAAPVPYFS
;
A
#
# COMPACT_ATOMS: atom_id res chain seq x y z
N MET A 1 11.41 -30.24 2.43
CA MET A 1 11.77 -30.89 1.16
C MET A 1 12.03 -29.77 0.18
N GLU A 2 13.31 -29.41 0.01
CA GLU A 2 13.73 -28.25 -0.78
C GLU A 2 13.59 -28.56 -2.28
N LEU A 3 12.88 -27.70 -3.00
CA LEU A 3 12.84 -27.73 -4.46
C LEU A 3 14.14 -27.10 -4.99
N ASN A 4 15.11 -27.95 -5.29
CA ASN A 4 16.31 -27.59 -6.05
C ASN A 4 15.90 -27.32 -7.51
N ILE A 5 15.73 -26.05 -7.86
CA ILE A 5 15.61 -25.63 -9.26
C ILE A 5 17.01 -25.65 -9.85
N ASN A 6 17.27 -26.67 -10.68
CA ASN A 6 18.53 -26.87 -11.37
C ASN A 6 18.61 -25.91 -12.56
N ILE A 7 19.19 -24.73 -12.37
CA ILE A 7 19.45 -23.76 -13.44
C ILE A 7 20.71 -24.20 -14.17
N GLN A 8 20.57 -25.03 -15.20
CA GLN A 8 21.61 -25.21 -16.20
C GLN A 8 21.39 -24.17 -17.31
N ASN A 9 22.27 -23.17 -17.39
CA ASN A 9 22.39 -22.29 -18.56
C ASN A 9 23.85 -22.26 -19.02
N GLU A 10 24.02 -22.39 -20.33
CA GLU A 10 25.26 -22.32 -21.09
C GLU A 10 25.84 -20.89 -21.06
N ASN A 11 26.38 -20.45 -19.91
CA ASN A 11 27.32 -19.33 -19.78
C ASN A 11 27.73 -19.26 -18.29
N GLY A 12 28.87 -19.86 -17.94
CA GLY A 12 29.30 -20.06 -16.54
C GLY A 12 29.49 -18.78 -15.70
N ASN A 13 29.48 -17.59 -16.30
CA ASN A 13 29.65 -16.32 -15.59
C ASN A 13 28.32 -15.79 -15.00
N ASP A 14 27.23 -15.87 -15.77
CA ASP A 14 25.91 -15.33 -15.38
C ASP A 14 25.27 -16.12 -14.23
N SER A 15 25.51 -17.44 -14.16
CA SER A 15 25.02 -18.29 -13.06
C SER A 15 25.65 -17.89 -11.72
N SER A 16 26.91 -17.46 -11.72
CA SER A 16 27.62 -17.05 -10.50
C SER A 16 27.12 -15.69 -9.98
N GLU A 17 26.76 -14.77 -10.89
CA GLU A 17 26.23 -13.46 -10.54
C GLU A 17 24.81 -13.57 -9.98
N LEU A 18 23.93 -14.33 -10.66
CA LEU A 18 22.57 -14.60 -10.18
C LEU A 18 22.56 -15.30 -8.81
N GLN A 19 23.48 -16.23 -8.56
CA GLN A 19 23.62 -16.86 -7.25
C GLN A 19 24.05 -15.86 -6.16
N ARG A 20 24.97 -14.93 -6.47
CA ARG A 20 25.37 -13.86 -5.54
C ARG A 20 24.23 -12.89 -5.28
N GLU A 21 23.48 -12.50 -6.31
CA GLU A 21 22.31 -11.63 -6.16
C GLU A 21 21.24 -12.28 -5.30
N LEU A 22 20.94 -13.56 -5.53
CA LEU A 22 19.99 -14.33 -4.73
C LEU A 22 20.45 -14.45 -3.27
N ALA A 23 21.72 -14.74 -3.02
CA ALA A 23 22.27 -14.82 -1.67
C ALA A 23 22.18 -13.46 -0.95
N SER A 24 22.50 -12.37 -1.66
CA SER A 24 22.37 -11.00 -1.16
C SER A 24 20.91 -10.65 -0.84
N HIS A 25 19.97 -11.03 -1.72
CA HIS A 25 18.54 -10.82 -1.51
C HIS A 25 18.00 -11.56 -0.29
N LYS A 26 18.37 -12.83 -0.12
CA LYS A 26 18.00 -13.65 1.05
C LYS A 26 18.57 -13.06 2.34
N SER A 27 19.85 -12.71 2.36
CA SER A 27 20.49 -12.09 3.53
C SER A 27 19.82 -10.76 3.91
N ALA A 28 19.47 -9.92 2.93
CA ALA A 28 18.75 -8.68 3.18
C ALA A 28 17.35 -8.93 3.77
N ALA A 29 16.63 -9.95 3.27
CA ALA A 29 15.33 -10.34 3.81
C ALA A 29 15.42 -10.83 5.26
N GLU A 30 16.40 -11.69 5.57
CA GLU A 30 16.64 -12.19 6.93
C GLU A 30 16.94 -11.05 7.91
N GLN A 31 17.78 -10.09 7.51
CA GLN A 31 18.09 -8.91 8.33
C GLN A 31 16.85 -8.06 8.62
N GLN A 32 15.98 -7.86 7.63
CA GLN A 32 14.75 -7.09 7.81
C GLN A 32 13.70 -7.84 8.62
N GLN A 33 13.60 -9.15 8.46
CA GLN A 33 12.72 -9.97 9.27
C GLN A 33 13.17 -9.96 10.73
N ALA A 34 14.48 -10.09 10.99
CA ALA A 34 15.04 -9.96 12.34
C ALA A 34 14.76 -8.58 12.94
N LEU A 35 14.86 -7.52 12.14
CA LEU A 35 14.56 -6.16 12.56
C LEU A 35 13.09 -5.96 12.93
N LEU A 36 12.17 -6.57 12.17
CA LEU A 36 10.74 -6.53 12.46
C LEU A 36 10.41 -7.37 13.70
N SER A 37 10.95 -8.58 13.83
CA SER A 37 10.76 -9.43 15.01
C SER A 37 11.22 -8.72 16.29
N LYS A 38 12.40 -8.08 16.26
CA LYS A 38 12.86 -7.26 17.37
C LYS A 38 11.91 -6.09 17.66
N ALA A 39 11.42 -5.41 16.63
CA ALA A 39 10.46 -4.33 16.82
C ALA A 39 9.14 -4.82 17.46
N GLU A 40 8.67 -6.03 17.13
CA GLU A 40 7.50 -6.64 17.76
C GLU A 40 7.74 -6.94 19.25
N GLU A 41 8.94 -7.41 19.61
CA GLU A 41 9.33 -7.65 21.01
C GLU A 41 9.39 -6.34 21.79
N ASP A 42 10.15 -5.36 21.29
CA ASP A 42 10.29 -4.03 21.89
C ASP A 42 8.90 -3.38 22.10
N CYS A 43 8.02 -3.45 21.09
CA CYS A 43 6.69 -2.83 21.16
C CYS A 43 5.75 -3.53 22.16
N LYS A 44 5.90 -4.83 22.39
CA LYS A 44 5.12 -5.56 23.41
C LYS A 44 5.55 -5.17 24.81
N GLU A 45 6.84 -4.94 25.04
CA GLU A 45 7.38 -4.50 26.32
C GLU A 45 7.00 -3.06 26.63
N GLU A 46 7.13 -2.16 25.66
CA GLU A 46 6.80 -0.73 25.84
C GLU A 46 5.27 -0.49 25.87
N GLY A 47 4.52 -1.28 25.12
CA GLY A 47 3.07 -1.17 25.01
C GLY A 47 2.59 0.17 24.46
N SER A 48 1.33 0.51 24.74
CA SER A 48 0.67 1.72 24.22
C SER A 48 1.25 3.05 24.73
N GLY A 49 1.96 3.04 25.86
CA GLY A 49 2.56 4.23 26.46
C GLY A 49 3.88 4.66 25.85
N SER A 50 4.39 3.94 24.84
CA SER A 50 5.65 4.25 24.20
C SER A 50 5.68 5.63 23.55
N SER A 51 6.82 6.31 23.64
CA SER A 51 7.11 7.50 22.83
C SER A 51 7.17 7.19 21.33
N THR A 52 7.35 5.91 20.96
CA THR A 52 7.44 5.46 19.58
C THR A 52 6.27 4.54 19.26
N ARG A 53 5.49 4.91 18.25
CA ARG A 53 4.46 4.04 17.70
C ARG A 53 5.00 3.32 16.47
N THR A 54 4.93 2.00 16.46
CA THR A 54 5.37 1.17 15.34
C THR A 54 4.17 0.52 14.67
N ILE A 55 4.00 0.77 13.37
CA ILE A 55 2.92 0.22 12.57
C ILE A 55 3.46 -0.57 11.38
N CYS A 56 2.72 -1.60 10.97
CA CYS A 56 2.90 -2.31 9.71
C CYS A 56 1.73 -1.95 8.78
N ILE A 57 2.04 -1.64 7.53
CA ILE A 57 1.04 -1.28 6.52
C ILE A 57 1.15 -2.23 5.34
N ASP A 58 0.03 -2.82 4.95
CA ASP A 58 -0.01 -3.70 3.80
C ASP A 58 -1.40 -3.72 3.15
N LEU A 59 -1.44 -3.88 1.83
CA LEU A 59 -2.68 -3.94 1.07
C LEU A 59 -2.97 -5.40 0.71
N GLN A 60 -4.13 -5.90 1.13
CA GLN A 60 -4.54 -7.26 0.79
C GLN A 60 -4.71 -7.42 -0.73
N GLN A 61 -4.56 -8.66 -1.22
CA GLN A 61 -5.04 -9.02 -2.54
C GLN A 61 -6.49 -8.56 -2.74
N ILE A 62 -6.79 -8.10 -3.96
CA ILE A 62 -8.11 -7.61 -4.34
C ILE A 62 -9.18 -8.64 -3.98
N LEU A 63 -10.23 -8.17 -3.31
CA LEU A 63 -11.38 -8.97 -2.92
C LEU A 63 -12.48 -8.80 -3.97
N PRO A 64 -12.73 -9.79 -4.84
CA PRO A 64 -13.76 -9.66 -5.86
C PRO A 64 -15.16 -9.77 -5.25
N CYS A 65 -16.03 -8.79 -5.52
CA CYS A 65 -17.38 -8.71 -5.00
C CYS A 65 -18.40 -8.60 -6.15
N PRO A 66 -19.43 -9.47 -6.24
CA PRO A 66 -19.76 -10.54 -5.30
C PRO A 66 -18.83 -11.75 -5.43
N ARG A 67 -18.55 -12.44 -4.32
CA ARG A 67 -17.76 -13.68 -4.30
C ARG A 67 -18.68 -14.87 -4.53
N LEU A 68 -18.55 -15.51 -5.69
CA LEU A 68 -19.37 -16.65 -6.10
C LEU A 68 -18.46 -17.83 -6.53
N LYS A 69 -18.84 -19.06 -6.18
CA LYS A 69 -18.11 -20.29 -6.56
C LYS A 69 -18.62 -20.99 -7.82
N ASN A 70 -19.62 -20.43 -8.51
CA ASN A 70 -20.18 -21.06 -9.70
C ASN A 70 -19.26 -20.83 -10.93
N GLN A 71 -19.19 -21.82 -11.84
CA GLN A 71 -18.31 -21.76 -13.01
C GLN A 71 -18.64 -20.59 -13.95
N LYS A 72 -19.93 -20.25 -14.09
CA LYS A 72 -20.37 -19.13 -14.96
C LYS A 72 -19.88 -17.77 -14.45
N ALA A 73 -19.84 -17.57 -13.14
CA ALA A 73 -19.35 -16.33 -12.54
C ALA A 73 -17.83 -16.22 -12.60
N TYR A 74 -17.09 -17.31 -12.80
CA TYR A 74 -15.62 -17.28 -12.88
C TYR A 74 -15.14 -16.32 -13.99
N TYR A 75 -15.75 -16.40 -15.17
CA TYR A 75 -15.43 -15.56 -16.32
C TYR A 75 -16.06 -14.16 -16.29
N LYS A 76 -16.78 -13.81 -15.22
CA LYS A 76 -17.45 -12.51 -15.09
C LYS A 76 -16.61 -11.55 -14.24
N LYS A 77 -16.47 -10.33 -14.76
CA LYS A 77 -15.84 -9.21 -14.07
C LYS A 77 -16.70 -8.84 -12.86
N LYS A 78 -16.06 -8.77 -11.70
CA LYS A 78 -16.66 -8.41 -10.42
C LYS A 78 -16.15 -7.03 -10.01
N LEU A 79 -16.80 -6.42 -9.02
CA LEU A 79 -16.30 -5.21 -8.39
C LEU A 79 -15.05 -5.53 -7.59
N ASN A 80 -14.02 -4.72 -7.72
CA ASN A 80 -12.82 -4.80 -6.91
C ASN A 80 -13.05 -4.09 -5.57
N LEU A 81 -13.03 -4.86 -4.48
CA LEU A 81 -12.96 -4.33 -3.12
C LEU A 81 -11.51 -4.38 -2.64
N TYR A 82 -11.04 -3.27 -2.09
CA TYR A 82 -9.70 -3.11 -1.56
C TYR A 82 -9.74 -3.09 -0.03
N ASN A 83 -8.70 -3.67 0.59
CA ASN A 83 -8.58 -3.77 2.03
C ASN A 83 -7.15 -3.46 2.48
N LEU A 84 -6.92 -2.26 3.00
CA LEU A 84 -5.64 -1.89 3.59
C LEU A 84 -5.63 -2.24 5.08
N CYS A 85 -4.59 -2.92 5.55
CA CYS A 85 -4.36 -3.15 6.97
C CYS A 85 -3.30 -2.17 7.49
N ILE A 86 -3.62 -1.48 8.59
CA ILE A 86 -2.64 -0.83 9.45
C ILE A 86 -2.65 -1.59 10.77
N TYR A 87 -1.60 -2.38 10.99
CA TYR A 87 -1.41 -3.15 12.21
C TYR A 87 -0.48 -2.37 13.15
N ASP A 88 -0.95 -2.09 14.36
CA ASP A 88 -0.18 -1.43 15.41
C ASP A 88 0.51 -2.47 16.30
N LEU A 89 1.84 -2.48 16.30
CA LEU A 89 2.63 -3.43 17.09
C LEU A 89 2.57 -3.15 18.59
N ASN A 90 2.41 -1.89 18.99
CA ASN A 90 2.37 -1.47 20.39
C ASN A 90 1.06 -1.89 21.07
N THR A 91 -0.06 -1.84 20.33
CA THR A 91 -1.38 -2.20 20.86
C THR A 91 -1.84 -3.60 20.43
N CYS A 92 -1.12 -4.25 19.51
CA CYS A 92 -1.52 -5.48 18.84
C CYS A 92 -2.92 -5.38 18.20
N LYS A 93 -3.27 -4.22 17.64
CA LYS A 93 -4.57 -3.97 16.99
C LYS A 93 -4.40 -3.81 15.48
N ALA A 94 -5.36 -4.34 14.72
CA ALA A 94 -5.45 -4.24 13.28
C ALA A 94 -6.61 -3.33 12.88
N ASN A 95 -6.30 -2.26 12.14
CA ASN A 95 -7.29 -1.39 11.54
C ASN A 95 -7.37 -1.69 10.04
N TYR A 96 -8.54 -2.08 9.56
CA TYR A 96 -8.81 -2.35 8.15
C TYR A 96 -9.57 -1.19 7.52
N PHE A 97 -9.10 -0.72 6.37
CA PHE A 97 -9.72 0.34 5.59
C PHE A 97 -10.26 -0.26 4.31
N LEU A 98 -11.60 -0.28 4.18
CA LEU A 98 -12.29 -0.88 3.06
C LEU A 98 -12.85 0.19 2.13
N TRP A 99 -12.61 0.04 0.84
CA TRP A 99 -13.24 0.81 -0.23
C TRP A 99 -13.28 0.00 -1.51
N ASP A 100 -14.17 0.36 -2.41
CA ASP A 100 -14.24 -0.26 -3.73
C ASP A 100 -13.78 0.69 -4.83
N GLU A 101 -13.56 0.12 -6.02
CA GLU A 101 -13.05 0.84 -7.19
C GLU A 101 -13.98 1.93 -7.73
N THR A 102 -15.24 2.04 -7.27
CA THR A 102 -16.09 3.22 -7.59
C THR A 102 -15.80 4.41 -6.68
N MET A 103 -15.18 4.20 -5.52
CA MET A 103 -14.87 5.28 -4.58
C MET A 103 -13.51 5.90 -4.85
N ALA A 104 -12.51 5.04 -5.09
CA ALA A 104 -11.13 5.43 -5.33
C ALA A 104 -10.35 4.30 -6.00
N LEU A 105 -9.16 4.61 -6.54
CA LEU A 105 -8.23 3.63 -7.09
C LEU A 105 -7.53 2.86 -5.95
N LYS A 106 -6.33 2.32 -6.18
CA LYS A 106 -5.53 1.63 -5.15
C LYS A 106 -4.07 2.08 -5.15
N GLY A 107 -3.80 3.32 -5.52
CA GLY A 107 -2.47 3.91 -5.65
C GLY A 107 -2.03 4.69 -4.42
N SER A 108 -0.96 5.47 -4.59
CA SER A 108 -0.32 6.22 -3.50
C SER A 108 -1.25 7.21 -2.76
N ASN A 109 -2.20 7.85 -3.45
CA ASN A 109 -3.15 8.77 -2.80
C ASN A 109 -4.02 8.03 -1.77
N GLU A 110 -4.47 6.83 -2.12
CA GLU A 110 -5.35 6.02 -1.27
C GLU A 110 -4.61 5.47 -0.05
N ILE A 111 -3.40 4.96 -0.25
CA ILE A 111 -2.51 4.51 0.83
C ILE A 111 -2.27 5.64 1.84
N ASN A 112 -1.89 6.83 1.34
CA ASN A 112 -1.63 7.96 2.21
C ASN A 112 -2.88 8.47 2.92
N SER A 113 -4.03 8.44 2.26
CA SER A 113 -5.31 8.84 2.86
C SER A 113 -5.71 7.91 4.00
N CYS A 114 -5.55 6.59 3.81
CA CYS A 114 -5.75 5.61 4.88
C CYS A 114 -4.75 5.80 6.02
N LEU A 115 -3.47 6.12 5.71
CA LEU A 115 -2.48 6.43 6.74
C LEU A 115 -2.87 7.66 7.56
N LEU A 116 -3.33 8.75 6.92
CA LEU A 116 -3.82 9.94 7.63
C LEU A 116 -4.99 9.58 8.56
N LYS A 117 -5.99 8.87 8.04
CA LYS A 117 -7.15 8.41 8.82
C LYS A 117 -6.75 7.50 9.98
N GLY A 118 -5.81 6.58 9.76
CA GLY A 118 -5.32 5.67 10.78
C GLY A 118 -4.53 6.37 11.89
N LEU A 119 -3.76 7.40 11.54
CA LEU A 119 -3.07 8.22 12.54
C LEU A 119 -4.05 9.10 13.34
N GLU A 120 -5.11 9.60 12.71
CA GLU A 120 -6.20 10.32 13.39
C GLU A 120 -6.85 9.49 14.50
N LEU A 121 -7.08 8.19 14.26
CA LEU A 121 -7.65 7.28 15.26
C LEU A 121 -6.74 7.08 16.49
N ASN A 122 -5.44 7.33 16.36
CA ASN A 122 -4.44 7.15 17.41
C ASN A 122 -3.92 8.49 17.97
N GLN A 123 -4.52 9.64 17.62
CA GLN A 123 -4.01 10.96 18.02
C GLN A 123 -3.98 11.17 19.54
N SER A 124 -4.86 10.49 20.29
CA SER A 124 -4.91 10.56 21.76
C SER A 124 -3.69 9.96 22.45
N ASP A 125 -2.91 9.14 21.75
CA ASP A 125 -1.85 8.33 22.37
C ASP A 125 -0.56 9.14 22.64
N GLY A 126 -0.44 10.35 22.08
CA GLY A 126 0.62 11.31 22.44
C GLY A 126 2.05 10.94 22.04
N PHE A 127 2.26 9.86 21.27
CA PHE A 127 3.58 9.43 20.80
C PHE A 127 4.27 10.50 19.95
N LYS A 128 5.61 10.53 20.01
CA LYS A 128 6.46 11.51 19.31
C LYS A 128 7.16 10.95 18.09
N ASN A 129 7.35 9.64 18.02
CA ASN A 129 8.05 8.99 16.92
C ASN A 129 7.13 7.98 16.25
N LEU A 130 7.13 7.96 14.92
CA LEU A 130 6.40 6.97 14.13
C LEU A 130 7.39 6.09 13.37
N ARG A 131 7.29 4.78 13.53
CA ARG A 131 8.01 3.80 12.73
C ARG A 131 7.01 3.02 11.88
N ILE A 132 7.25 2.97 10.58
CA ILE A 132 6.35 2.34 9.61
C ILE A 132 7.13 1.23 8.92
N PHE A 133 6.64 -0.01 9.01
CA PHE A 133 7.04 -1.10 8.12
C PHE A 133 6.03 -1.21 6.98
N ALA A 134 6.50 -1.29 5.75
CA ALA A 134 5.63 -1.40 4.57
C ALA A 134 6.26 -2.28 3.50
N ASP A 135 5.44 -2.77 2.57
CA ASP A 135 5.92 -3.49 1.40
C ASP A 135 6.75 -2.61 0.45
N ASN A 136 7.47 -3.23 -0.48
CA ASN A 136 8.29 -2.53 -1.46
C ASN A 136 7.52 -2.19 -2.76
N CYS A 137 6.21 -1.92 -2.67
CA CYS A 137 5.39 -1.62 -3.86
C CYS A 137 5.56 -0.16 -4.30
N LEU A 138 6.17 0.06 -5.47
CA LEU A 138 6.50 1.42 -5.96
C LEU A 138 5.25 2.29 -6.19
N GLY A 139 4.19 1.73 -6.79
CA GLY A 139 2.96 2.47 -7.09
C GLY A 139 2.12 2.84 -5.84
N GLN A 140 2.40 2.21 -4.71
CA GLN A 140 1.57 2.29 -3.50
C GLN A 140 2.36 2.86 -2.32
N ASN A 141 3.28 2.09 -1.75
CA ASN A 141 3.98 2.42 -0.51
C ASN A 141 5.34 3.11 -0.73
N LYS A 142 6.10 2.70 -1.74
CA LYS A 142 7.47 3.21 -1.98
C LYS A 142 7.54 4.21 -3.12
N ASN A 143 7.01 5.40 -2.86
CA ASN A 143 7.12 6.54 -3.76
C ASN A 143 7.37 7.83 -2.98
N ILE A 144 7.74 8.89 -3.73
CA ILE A 144 8.01 10.20 -3.15
C ILE A 144 6.79 10.79 -2.43
N TYR A 145 5.56 10.47 -2.85
CA TYR A 145 4.35 11.03 -2.26
C TYR A 145 4.12 10.57 -0.82
N VAL A 146 4.41 9.30 -0.50
CA VAL A 146 4.43 8.81 0.90
C VAL A 146 5.46 9.56 1.73
N THR A 147 6.67 9.79 1.18
CA THR A 147 7.71 10.58 1.87
C THR A 147 7.26 12.03 2.10
N LEU A 148 6.61 12.66 1.12
CA LEU A 148 6.09 14.03 1.23
C LEU A 148 4.95 14.14 2.24
N ASN A 149 4.05 13.15 2.29
CA ASN A 149 2.99 13.12 3.28
C ASN A 149 3.54 12.98 4.71
N CYS A 150 4.54 12.11 4.92
CA CYS A 150 5.24 11.98 6.20
C CYS A 150 5.93 13.30 6.60
N LEU A 151 6.57 13.98 5.66
CA LEU A 151 7.17 15.29 5.92
C LEU A 151 6.10 16.33 6.29
N ARG A 152 4.95 16.32 5.62
CA ARG A 152 3.81 17.18 5.94
C ARG A 152 3.27 16.90 7.34
N LEU A 153 3.15 15.64 7.75
CA LEU A 153 2.73 15.24 9.09
C LEU A 153 3.66 15.82 10.18
N LEU A 154 4.98 15.71 10.01
CA LEU A 154 5.96 16.33 10.91
C LEU A 154 5.80 17.86 11.01
N GLN A 155 5.41 18.51 9.91
CA GLN A 155 5.22 19.95 9.85
C GLN A 155 3.86 20.43 10.39
N ILE A 156 2.84 19.56 10.47
CA ILE A 156 1.59 19.85 11.18
C ILE A 156 1.87 19.89 12.70
N GLY A 157 2.73 18.99 13.17
CA GLY A 157 3.10 18.87 14.57
C GLY A 157 2.67 17.51 15.16
N GLY A 158 2.82 17.36 16.48
CA GLY A 158 2.57 16.11 17.18
C GLY A 158 3.76 15.14 17.17
N LEU A 159 4.44 15.00 16.02
CA LEU A 159 5.58 14.10 15.84
C LEU A 159 6.92 14.84 15.73
N ASP A 160 7.99 14.21 16.21
CA ASP A 160 9.38 14.67 16.12
C ASP A 160 10.18 13.90 15.07
N SER A 161 9.85 12.64 14.82
CA SER A 161 10.49 11.82 13.78
C SER A 161 9.55 10.79 13.14
N ILE A 162 9.83 10.47 11.88
CA ILE A 162 9.18 9.37 11.16
C ILE A 162 10.26 8.52 10.50
N LYS A 163 10.21 7.20 10.69
CA LYS A 163 11.08 6.22 10.04
C LYS A 163 10.23 5.25 9.24
N ILE A 164 10.53 5.06 7.96
CA ILE A 164 9.87 4.10 7.08
C ILE A 164 10.87 3.02 6.69
N GLU A 165 10.47 1.76 6.82
CA GLU A 165 11.27 0.58 6.54
C GLU A 165 10.55 -0.28 5.48
N PHE A 166 11.14 -0.36 4.29
CA PHE A 166 10.55 -1.10 3.17
C PHE A 166 11.07 -2.53 3.13
N MET A 167 10.16 -3.47 3.34
CA MET A 167 10.42 -4.90 3.44
C MET A 167 10.83 -5.52 2.09
N VAL A 168 11.71 -6.51 2.08
CA VAL A 168 12.14 -7.22 0.86
C VAL A 168 10.97 -8.04 0.32
N ALA A 169 10.69 -7.89 -0.98
CA ALA A 169 9.59 -8.56 -1.64
C ALA A 169 9.75 -10.10 -1.58
N GLY A 170 8.64 -10.82 -1.42
CA GLY A 170 8.61 -12.29 -1.47
C GLY A 170 9.14 -13.03 -0.24
N HIS A 171 9.76 -12.35 0.72
CA HIS A 171 10.38 -13.02 1.90
C HIS A 171 10.03 -12.38 3.25
N SER A 172 9.09 -11.43 3.26
CA SER A 172 8.75 -10.69 4.47
C SER A 172 7.40 -11.13 5.03
N TYR A 173 7.41 -11.65 6.25
CA TYR A 173 6.19 -12.06 6.96
C TYR A 173 5.80 -10.98 7.96
N MET A 174 5.05 -9.98 7.47
CA MET A 174 4.51 -8.92 8.32
C MET A 174 3.30 -9.39 9.13
N PRO A 175 3.01 -8.78 10.30
CA PRO A 175 1.76 -8.97 11.05
C PRO A 175 0.51 -8.88 10.19
N CYS A 176 0.48 -7.95 9.22
CA CYS A 176 -0.62 -7.82 8.27
C CYS A 176 -0.91 -9.14 7.54
N ASN A 177 0.13 -9.82 7.02
CA ASN A 177 0.01 -11.12 6.35
C ASN A 177 -0.62 -12.19 7.24
N ARG A 178 -0.25 -12.23 8.52
CA ARG A 178 -0.83 -13.17 9.49
C ARG A 178 -2.34 -12.93 9.66
N THR A 179 -2.73 -11.67 9.74
CA THR A 179 -4.15 -11.31 9.88
C THR A 179 -4.94 -11.54 8.60
N PHE A 180 -4.34 -11.28 7.42
CA PHE A 180 -4.94 -11.59 6.13
C PHE A 180 -5.17 -13.09 5.95
N GLY A 181 -4.24 -13.94 6.38
CA GLY A 181 -4.46 -15.40 6.37
C GLY A 181 -5.66 -15.83 7.23
N SER A 182 -5.91 -15.14 8.35
CA SER A 182 -7.09 -15.40 9.18
C SER A 182 -8.38 -14.96 8.48
N ILE A 183 -8.36 -13.82 7.80
CA ILE A 183 -9.47 -13.33 6.97
C ILE A 183 -9.74 -14.30 5.82
N GLU A 184 -8.71 -14.71 5.08
CA GLU A 184 -8.84 -15.61 3.94
C GLU A 184 -9.44 -16.96 4.35
N ASN A 185 -9.04 -17.49 5.51
CA ASN A 185 -9.65 -18.70 6.07
C ASN A 185 -11.16 -18.53 6.30
N LYS A 186 -11.60 -17.39 6.85
CA LYS A 186 -13.04 -17.10 6.99
C LYS A 186 -13.73 -16.91 5.65
N LEU A 187 -13.10 -16.23 4.69
CA LEU A 187 -13.64 -16.05 3.33
C LEU A 187 -13.74 -17.38 2.56
N ARG A 188 -12.88 -18.36 2.84
CA ARG A 188 -12.94 -19.70 2.24
C ARG A 188 -14.15 -20.51 2.75
N LEU A 189 -14.49 -20.33 4.04
CA LEU A 189 -15.66 -20.93 4.68
C LEU A 189 -16.96 -20.30 4.17
N ASN A 190 -16.97 -18.98 3.95
CA ASN A 190 -18.11 -18.26 3.38
C ASN A 190 -18.11 -18.35 1.85
N LYS A 191 -18.79 -19.37 1.31
CA LYS A 191 -18.76 -19.70 -0.13
C LYS A 191 -19.42 -18.64 -1.03
N ILE A 192 -20.33 -17.85 -0.47
CA ILE A 192 -21.07 -16.79 -1.17
C ILE A 192 -20.95 -15.53 -0.32
N ILE A 193 -20.56 -14.42 -0.93
CA ILE A 193 -20.51 -13.09 -0.31
C ILE A 193 -21.09 -12.12 -1.33
N ASP A 194 -22.25 -11.56 -1.01
CA ASP A 194 -23.05 -10.82 -1.98
C ASP A 194 -22.67 -9.34 -2.04
N THR A 195 -22.17 -8.78 -0.93
CA THR A 195 -21.96 -7.34 -0.77
C THR A 195 -20.63 -7.00 -0.09
N PRO A 196 -20.10 -5.78 -0.30
CA PRO A 196 -18.96 -5.26 0.47
C PRO A 196 -19.23 -5.23 1.99
N ASP A 197 -20.49 -5.11 2.38
CA ASP A 197 -20.92 -5.06 3.78
C ASP A 197 -20.76 -6.40 4.50
N GLU A 198 -21.03 -7.49 3.79
CA GLU A 198 -20.76 -8.84 4.26
C GLU A 198 -19.26 -9.09 4.39
N TYR A 199 -18.44 -8.60 3.46
CA TYR A 199 -16.99 -8.61 3.58
C TYR A 199 -16.53 -7.93 4.88
N ALA A 200 -17.03 -6.71 5.15
CA ALA A 200 -16.70 -5.98 6.37
C ALA A 200 -17.09 -6.76 7.64
N THR A 201 -18.25 -7.42 7.63
CA THR A 201 -18.72 -8.26 8.73
C THR A 201 -17.81 -9.47 8.95
N ILE A 202 -17.45 -10.17 7.87
CA ILE A 202 -16.55 -11.33 7.93
C ILE A 202 -15.18 -10.92 8.47
N ILE A 203 -14.59 -9.82 7.94
CA ILE A 203 -13.30 -9.29 8.38
C ILE A 203 -13.34 -8.97 9.88
N LYS A 204 -14.41 -8.33 10.36
CA LYS A 204 -14.59 -8.01 11.79
C LYS A 204 -14.59 -9.24 12.70
N THR A 205 -15.01 -10.40 12.18
CA THR A 205 -15.04 -11.67 12.92
C THR A 205 -13.81 -12.57 12.67
N ALA A 206 -12.87 -12.13 11.84
CA ALA A 206 -11.72 -12.95 11.45
C ALA A 206 -10.71 -13.16 12.58
N ILE A 207 -10.61 -12.20 13.50
CA ILE A 207 -9.76 -12.29 14.69
C ILE A 207 -10.61 -11.91 15.90
N ARG A 208 -10.39 -12.61 17.01
CA ARG A 208 -11.24 -12.54 18.20
C ARG A 208 -11.28 -11.13 18.83
N ASN A 209 -10.14 -10.43 18.87
CA ASN A 209 -9.99 -9.12 19.51
C ASN A 209 -9.10 -8.21 18.67
N GLY A 210 -9.23 -6.90 18.88
CA GLY A 210 -8.31 -5.90 18.32
C GLY A 210 -8.50 -5.59 16.85
N ILE A 211 -9.65 -5.93 16.25
CA ILE A 211 -10.01 -5.52 14.89
C ILE A 211 -10.91 -4.29 14.91
N THR A 212 -10.53 -3.28 14.12
CA THR A 212 -11.43 -2.21 13.68
C THR A 212 -11.59 -2.31 12.17
N VAL A 213 -12.83 -2.24 11.67
CA VAL A 213 -13.10 -2.16 10.23
C VAL A 213 -13.71 -0.79 9.93
N ILE A 214 -13.03 -0.03 9.09
CA ILE A 214 -13.36 1.33 8.71
C ILE A 214 -13.78 1.30 7.25
N ARG A 215 -15.02 1.72 7.00
CA ARG A 215 -15.49 1.94 5.63
C ARG A 215 -15.04 3.32 5.20
N MET A 216 -14.13 3.36 4.25
CA MET A 216 -13.74 4.60 3.63
C MET A 216 -14.88 5.09 2.74
N THR A 217 -15.04 6.39 2.69
CA THR A 217 -15.91 7.07 1.76
C THR A 217 -15.07 7.81 0.75
N GLN A 218 -15.70 8.26 -0.33
CA GLN A 218 -15.03 9.04 -1.35
C GLN A 218 -14.36 10.32 -0.80
N GLU A 219 -14.96 10.92 0.23
CA GLU A 219 -14.39 12.09 0.88
C GLU A 219 -13.11 11.77 1.64
N ASP A 220 -12.90 10.54 2.12
CA ASP A 220 -11.70 10.24 2.88
C ASP A 220 -10.41 10.29 2.04
N PHE A 221 -10.51 10.34 0.70
CA PHE A 221 -9.37 10.33 -0.21
C PHE A 221 -8.89 11.74 -0.60
N PHE A 222 -7.60 11.99 -0.37
CA PHE A 222 -6.93 13.26 -0.66
C PHE A 222 -5.94 13.14 -1.81
N ASP A 223 -5.82 14.21 -2.61
CA ASP A 223 -4.75 14.31 -3.60
C ASP A 223 -3.44 14.71 -2.92
N ILE A 224 -2.61 13.72 -2.63
CA ILE A 224 -1.28 13.89 -2.02
C ILE A 224 -0.26 14.26 -3.08
N LYS A 225 -0.50 13.88 -4.35
CA LYS A 225 0.41 14.18 -5.46
C LYS A 225 0.64 15.68 -5.64
N MET A 226 -0.35 16.51 -5.30
CA MET A 226 -0.23 17.99 -5.31
C MET A 226 0.94 18.54 -4.46
N LEU A 227 1.42 17.78 -3.46
CA LEU A 227 2.56 18.20 -2.64
C LEU A 227 3.86 18.28 -3.45
N LYS A 228 3.96 17.54 -4.56
CA LYS A 228 5.12 17.55 -5.46
C LYS A 228 5.40 18.95 -6.01
N ASP A 229 4.35 19.73 -6.28
CA ASP A 229 4.48 21.10 -6.82
C ASP A 229 5.06 22.11 -5.82
N LYS A 230 5.07 21.74 -4.53
CA LYS A 230 5.57 22.59 -3.43
C LYS A 230 7.06 22.35 -3.16
N VAL A 231 7.66 21.31 -3.74
CA VAL A 231 9.07 20.93 -3.52
C VAL A 231 9.87 20.94 -4.82
N THR A 232 11.17 20.76 -4.69
CA THR A 232 11.99 20.28 -5.80
C THR A 232 12.36 18.84 -5.51
N VAL A 233 11.72 17.90 -6.21
CA VAL A 233 12.07 16.47 -6.12
C VAL A 233 13.46 16.28 -6.72
N ARG A 234 14.38 15.77 -5.92
CA ARG A 234 15.75 15.46 -6.34
C ARG A 234 15.95 13.96 -6.29
N LYS A 235 16.59 13.40 -7.31
CA LYS A 235 17.01 12.00 -7.29
C LYS A 235 18.19 11.86 -6.30
N PRO A 236 18.23 10.80 -5.47
CA PRO A 236 19.42 10.49 -4.70
C PRO A 236 20.61 10.28 -5.67
N LYS A 237 21.81 10.68 -5.26
CA LYS A 237 23.01 10.68 -6.11
C LYS A 237 23.78 9.37 -6.03
N LYS A 238 23.72 8.66 -4.90
CA LYS A 238 24.53 7.47 -4.65
C LYS A 238 23.85 6.19 -5.14
N PHE A 239 22.52 6.18 -5.23
CA PHE A 239 21.71 5.03 -5.66
C PHE A 239 20.29 5.48 -6.05
N LEU A 240 19.51 4.60 -6.66
CA LEU A 240 18.14 4.90 -7.06
C LEU A 240 17.22 5.00 -5.83
N PHE A 241 16.21 5.85 -5.89
CA PHE A 241 15.18 5.93 -4.84
C PHE A 241 14.53 4.56 -4.55
N THR A 242 14.32 3.78 -5.61
CA THR A 242 13.74 2.43 -5.58
C THR A 242 14.63 1.40 -4.87
N GLU A 243 15.91 1.70 -4.65
CA GLU A 243 16.84 0.83 -3.91
C GLU A 243 16.91 1.19 -2.41
N GLY A 244 16.38 2.34 -1.99
CA GLY A 244 16.38 2.75 -0.59
C GLY A 244 15.56 1.81 0.29
N ARG A 245 16.10 1.35 1.41
CA ARG A 245 15.43 0.44 2.36
C ARG A 245 14.84 1.16 3.55
N THR A 246 15.52 2.20 4.03
CA THR A 246 15.08 2.98 5.18
C THR A 246 15.05 4.45 4.82
N PHE A 247 13.96 5.12 5.19
CA PHE A 247 13.75 6.55 5.04
C PHE A 247 13.51 7.16 6.41
N THR A 248 14.33 8.13 6.79
CA THR A 248 14.21 8.80 8.09
C THR A 248 13.96 10.29 7.88
N LEU A 249 12.92 10.80 8.53
CA LEU A 249 12.51 12.20 8.51
C LEU A 249 12.47 12.74 9.94
N SER A 250 12.79 14.02 10.12
CA SER A 250 12.80 14.67 11.43
C SER A 250 12.22 16.08 11.34
N LYS A 251 11.44 16.46 12.35
CA LYS A 251 10.90 17.81 12.53
C LYS A 251 11.99 18.89 12.52
N ALA A 252 13.18 18.58 13.03
CA ALA A 252 14.32 19.51 13.04
C ALA A 252 14.84 19.84 11.62
N LYS A 253 14.55 18.98 10.63
CA LYS A 253 14.98 19.14 9.23
C LYS A 253 13.75 19.10 8.31
N PRO A 254 12.90 20.15 8.30
CA PRO A 254 11.58 20.12 7.69
C PRO A 254 11.58 20.03 6.16
N TRP A 255 12.73 20.02 5.51
CA TRP A 255 12.87 19.96 4.04
C TRP A 255 13.81 18.86 3.58
N GLU A 256 14.14 17.90 4.43
CA GLU A 256 15.11 16.85 4.12
C GLU A 256 14.59 15.49 4.58
N TYR A 257 14.99 14.45 3.86
CA TYR A 257 14.89 13.08 4.34
C TYR A 257 16.24 12.39 4.16
N HIS A 258 16.54 11.46 5.05
CA HIS A 258 17.71 10.59 4.95
C HIS A 258 17.27 9.25 4.36
N ILE A 259 17.95 8.80 3.31
CA ILE A 259 17.66 7.54 2.63
C ILE A 259 18.88 6.61 2.74
N LYS A 260 18.62 5.35 3.09
CA LYS A 260 19.65 4.33 3.32
C LYS A 260 19.32 3.09 2.48
N LYS A 261 20.25 2.67 1.61
CA LYS A 261 20.19 1.38 0.88
C LYS A 261 20.74 0.25 1.73
N SER A 262 21.86 0.48 2.41
CA SER A 262 22.57 -0.48 3.28
C SER A 262 23.30 0.24 4.41
N SER A 263 23.92 -0.49 5.33
CA SER A 263 24.73 0.10 6.42
C SER A 263 25.86 1.02 5.95
N LEU A 264 26.41 0.78 4.77
CA LEU A 264 27.51 1.57 4.20
C LEU A 264 27.02 2.65 3.23
N THR A 265 25.82 2.49 2.66
CA THR A 265 25.32 3.34 1.59
C THR A 265 24.08 4.10 2.02
N SER A 266 24.27 5.39 2.31
CA SER A 266 23.21 6.33 2.68
C SER A 266 23.51 7.75 2.19
N GLU A 267 22.46 8.56 2.07
CA GLU A 267 22.57 9.98 1.75
C GLU A 267 21.39 10.79 2.31
N THR A 268 21.57 12.10 2.39
CA THR A 268 20.51 13.04 2.75
C THR A 268 20.06 13.80 1.51
N VAL A 269 18.76 13.79 1.26
CA VAL A 269 18.16 14.45 0.10
C VAL A 269 17.35 15.65 0.57
N SER A 270 17.69 16.83 0.03
CA SER A 270 16.92 18.05 0.25
C SER A 270 15.77 18.18 -0.75
N LEU A 271 14.61 18.60 -0.27
CA LEU A 271 13.39 18.86 -1.03
C LEU A 271 13.07 20.36 -1.12
N LYS A 272 13.92 21.22 -0.55
CA LYS A 272 13.72 22.66 -0.57
C LYS A 272 13.58 23.16 -2.01
N LYS A 273 12.52 23.93 -2.28
CA LYS A 273 12.22 24.44 -3.62
C LYS A 273 13.37 25.33 -4.11
N GLY A 274 13.93 25.00 -5.27
CA GLY A 274 14.96 25.82 -5.92
C GLY A 274 14.41 27.19 -6.33
N LYS A 275 15.24 28.23 -6.31
CA LYS A 275 14.86 29.53 -6.89
C LYS A 275 14.77 29.38 -8.40
N LYS A 276 13.60 29.64 -9.00
CA LYS A 276 13.50 29.92 -10.44
C LYS A 276 13.78 31.42 -10.63
N GLY A 277 14.89 31.76 -11.25
CA GLY A 277 15.24 33.13 -11.63
C GLY A 277 16.75 33.39 -11.61
N PRO A 278 17.26 34.32 -12.45
CA PRO A 278 18.65 34.74 -12.39
C PRO A 278 18.98 35.28 -10.99
N PRO A 279 20.24 35.19 -10.53
CA PRO A 279 20.63 35.67 -9.21
C PRO A 279 20.31 37.17 -9.08
N SER A 280 19.22 37.51 -8.37
CA SER A 280 18.86 38.91 -8.17
C SER A 280 19.93 39.58 -7.30
N ARG A 281 20.62 40.59 -7.86
CA ARG A 281 21.58 41.47 -7.16
C ARG A 281 20.97 42.34 -6.05
N ALA A 282 19.70 42.16 -5.70
CA ALA A 282 19.02 42.91 -4.64
C ALA A 282 19.55 42.47 -3.26
N LYS A 283 20.62 43.14 -2.79
CA LYS A 283 21.02 43.16 -1.38
C LYS A 283 19.85 43.71 -0.55
N GLY A 284 19.38 42.94 0.45
CA GLY A 284 18.62 43.51 1.57
C GLY A 284 17.13 43.19 1.71
N ARG A 285 16.47 42.42 0.82
CA ARG A 285 15.09 41.97 1.12
C ARG A 285 15.12 40.82 2.14
N PRO A 286 14.41 40.90 3.28
CA PRO A 286 14.26 39.77 4.19
C PRO A 286 13.76 38.55 3.42
N LYS A 287 14.47 37.42 3.54
CA LYS A 287 14.09 36.18 2.88
C LYS A 287 12.77 35.71 3.51
N SER A 288 11.67 35.77 2.76
CA SER A 288 10.43 35.11 3.21
C SER A 288 10.71 33.61 3.38
N PRO A 289 10.36 32.99 4.51
CA PRO A 289 10.57 31.57 4.73
C PRO A 289 9.81 30.77 3.67
N THR A 290 10.40 29.65 3.22
CA THR A 290 9.71 28.73 2.30
C THR A 290 8.47 28.18 3.01
N PRO A 291 7.25 28.36 2.47
CA PRO A 291 6.04 27.87 3.11
C PRO A 291 6.11 26.35 3.30
N LEU A 292 5.76 25.86 4.50
CA LEU A 292 5.72 24.43 4.82
C LEU A 292 4.65 23.70 3.98
N LEU A 293 4.83 22.40 3.73
CA LEU A 293 3.81 21.54 3.13
C LEU A 293 2.51 21.51 3.96
N SER A 294 2.61 21.64 5.27
CA SER A 294 1.44 21.72 6.16
C SER A 294 0.54 22.93 5.87
N SER A 295 1.09 24.00 5.29
CA SER A 295 0.31 25.19 4.90
C SER A 295 -0.54 24.98 3.63
N ALA A 296 -0.28 23.92 2.86
CA ALA A 296 -1.10 23.57 1.71
C ALA A 296 -2.30 22.72 2.16
N PRO A 297 -3.55 23.19 2.01
CA PRO A 297 -4.72 22.36 2.27
C PRO A 297 -4.78 21.26 1.22
N LEU A 298 -4.92 20.01 1.68
CA LEU A 298 -5.14 18.88 0.79
C LEU A 298 -6.53 18.97 0.19
N ARG A 299 -6.62 18.74 -1.12
CA ARG A 299 -7.90 18.66 -1.85
C ARG A 299 -8.36 17.22 -1.89
N ARG A 300 -9.66 16.99 -2.07
CA ARG A 300 -10.18 15.64 -2.31
C ARG A 300 -9.62 15.11 -3.63
N ALA A 301 -9.21 13.85 -3.67
CA ALA A 301 -8.70 13.20 -4.87
C ALA A 301 -9.80 12.98 -5.93
N TYR A 302 -11.04 12.79 -5.47
CA TYR A 302 -12.16 12.42 -6.32
C TYR A 302 -13.38 13.28 -6.00
N ALA A 303 -13.92 13.96 -7.01
CA ALA A 303 -15.14 14.77 -6.86
C ALA A 303 -16.42 13.93 -6.98
N ASN A 304 -16.44 12.93 -7.85
CA ASN A 304 -17.58 12.04 -8.11
C ASN A 304 -17.11 10.58 -8.20
N GLN A 305 -18.02 9.63 -8.02
CA GLN A 305 -17.69 8.21 -8.14
C GLN A 305 -16.99 7.91 -9.46
N LEU A 306 -16.05 6.96 -9.43
CA LEU A 306 -15.34 6.49 -10.59
C LEU A 306 -16.24 5.60 -11.44
N LYS A 307 -16.22 5.86 -12.74
CA LYS A 307 -16.96 5.08 -13.74
C LYS A 307 -16.32 3.70 -13.90
N LEU A 308 -17.13 2.66 -13.75
CA LEU A 308 -16.76 1.29 -14.07
C LEU A 308 -16.77 1.08 -15.59
N ASP A 309 -15.91 0.17 -16.05
CA ASP A 309 -15.97 -0.32 -17.44
C ASP A 309 -17.37 -0.83 -17.78
N TYR A 310 -17.84 -0.52 -18.99
CA TYR A 310 -19.15 -0.97 -19.47
C TYR A 310 -19.31 -2.49 -19.37
N SER A 311 -18.30 -3.26 -19.81
CA SER A 311 -18.29 -4.73 -19.68
C SER A 311 -18.41 -5.22 -18.23
N LYS A 312 -17.89 -4.46 -17.27
CA LYS A 312 -18.00 -4.80 -15.84
C LYS A 312 -19.41 -4.53 -15.32
N ILE A 313 -20.03 -3.42 -15.72
CA ILE A 313 -21.43 -3.11 -15.39
C ILE A 313 -22.36 -4.21 -15.92
N GLU A 314 -22.19 -4.61 -17.18
CA GLU A 314 -22.98 -5.69 -17.79
C GLU A 314 -22.81 -7.02 -17.04
N HIS A 315 -21.56 -7.38 -16.72
CA HIS A 315 -21.26 -8.59 -15.96
C HIS A 315 -21.88 -8.56 -14.55
N LEU A 316 -21.85 -7.43 -13.85
CA LEU A 316 -22.50 -7.28 -12.54
C LEU A 316 -24.03 -7.48 -12.66
N GLN A 317 -24.67 -6.89 -13.66
CA GLN A 317 -26.10 -7.08 -13.91
C GLN A 317 -26.44 -8.56 -14.20
N GLN A 318 -25.60 -9.29 -14.94
CA GLN A 318 -25.79 -10.72 -15.18
C GLN A 318 -25.62 -11.53 -13.88
N LEU A 319 -24.67 -11.15 -13.03
CA LEU A 319 -24.42 -11.80 -11.74
C LEU A 319 -25.56 -11.62 -10.74
N ARG A 320 -26.37 -10.56 -10.87
CA ARG A 320 -27.54 -10.25 -10.04
C ARG A 320 -28.47 -11.45 -9.83
N SER A 321 -28.68 -12.26 -10.87
CA SER A 321 -29.58 -13.44 -10.81
C SER A 321 -29.13 -14.49 -9.79
N TYR A 322 -27.83 -14.56 -9.48
CA TYR A 322 -27.23 -15.52 -8.55
C TYR A 322 -27.16 -15.03 -7.11
N LEU A 323 -27.50 -13.76 -6.83
CA LEU A 323 -27.40 -13.17 -5.49
C LEU A 323 -28.71 -13.27 -4.71
N GLN A 324 -28.61 -13.16 -3.39
CA GLN A 324 -29.74 -12.93 -2.51
C GLN A 324 -30.28 -11.51 -2.65
N GLN A 325 -31.40 -11.21 -1.99
CA GLN A 325 -32.08 -9.93 -2.14
C GLN A 325 -31.20 -8.73 -1.78
N THR A 326 -30.35 -8.86 -0.76
CA THR A 326 -29.37 -7.83 -0.36
C THR A 326 -28.37 -7.54 -1.48
N GLY A 327 -27.76 -8.58 -2.05
CA GLY A 327 -26.85 -8.47 -3.20
C GLY A 327 -27.52 -7.89 -4.45
N ARG A 328 -28.74 -8.32 -4.76
CA ARG A 328 -29.51 -7.77 -5.88
C ARG A 328 -29.73 -6.27 -5.74
N THR A 329 -30.19 -5.86 -4.56
CA THR A 329 -30.44 -4.45 -4.24
C THR A 329 -29.16 -3.63 -4.32
N TRP A 330 -28.05 -4.18 -3.81
CA TRP A 330 -26.74 -3.54 -3.89
C TRP A 330 -26.27 -3.34 -5.34
N ILE A 331 -26.40 -4.37 -6.21
CA ILE A 331 -26.05 -4.22 -7.63
C ILE A 331 -26.93 -3.18 -8.31
N ASP A 332 -28.24 -3.17 -8.07
CA ASP A 332 -29.15 -2.18 -8.67
C ASP A 332 -28.74 -0.76 -8.27
N GLN A 333 -28.43 -0.54 -6.99
CA GLN A 333 -27.95 0.76 -6.50
C GLN A 333 -26.60 1.14 -7.10
N LEU A 334 -25.65 0.19 -7.18
CA LEU A 334 -24.33 0.40 -7.77
C LEU A 334 -24.46 0.85 -9.23
N VAL A 335 -25.24 0.12 -10.03
CA VAL A 335 -25.47 0.43 -11.45
C VAL A 335 -26.17 1.77 -11.61
N ASN A 336 -27.20 2.07 -10.81
CA ASN A 336 -27.90 3.35 -10.88
C ASN A 336 -26.97 4.54 -10.62
N LYS A 337 -26.04 4.42 -9.66
CA LYS A 337 -25.04 5.45 -9.36
C LYS A 337 -24.03 5.65 -10.49
N GLN A 338 -23.81 4.66 -11.36
CA GLN A 338 -22.89 4.79 -12.49
C GLN A 338 -23.36 5.83 -13.51
N SER A 339 -24.65 6.21 -13.56
CA SER A 339 -25.16 7.26 -14.46
C SER A 339 -24.54 8.64 -14.20
N SER A 340 -24.20 8.94 -12.94
CA SER A 340 -23.56 10.20 -12.52
C SER A 340 -22.04 10.07 -12.28
N ALA A 341 -21.45 8.90 -12.52
CA ALA A 341 -20.03 8.65 -12.28
C ALA A 341 -19.14 9.27 -13.35
N SER A 342 -17.95 9.72 -12.95
CA SER A 342 -16.95 10.37 -13.81
C SER A 342 -15.87 9.38 -14.24
N VAL A 343 -15.40 9.51 -15.48
CA VAL A 343 -14.23 8.74 -15.95
C VAL A 343 -12.99 9.22 -15.20
N VAL A 344 -12.07 8.31 -14.90
CA VAL A 344 -10.77 8.65 -14.34
C VAL A 344 -10.04 9.54 -15.35
N THR A 345 -9.99 10.84 -15.09
CA THR A 345 -9.05 11.73 -15.79
C THR A 345 -7.75 11.68 -15.02
N ASP A 346 -6.71 11.07 -15.58
CA ASP A 346 -5.36 11.11 -15.01
C ASP A 346 -4.91 12.57 -14.85
N GLN A 347 -5.06 13.09 -13.64
CA GLN A 347 -4.33 14.29 -13.25
C GLN A 347 -2.92 13.86 -12.86
N ALA A 348 -1.99 14.15 -13.77
CA ALA A 348 -0.53 14.01 -13.70
C ALA A 348 0.05 12.70 -14.24
N GLY A 349 0.51 12.80 -15.50
CA GLY A 349 1.32 11.85 -16.27
C GLY A 349 2.19 10.90 -15.46
N GLU A 350 1.94 9.61 -15.69
CA GLU A 350 2.92 8.56 -15.53
C GLU A 350 3.98 8.77 -16.62
N GLU A 351 5.20 9.15 -16.23
CA GLU A 351 6.37 8.83 -17.05
C GLU A 351 6.50 7.31 -16.98
N GLU A 352 5.94 6.61 -17.96
CA GLU A 352 6.34 5.26 -18.31
C GLU A 352 7.85 5.30 -18.60
N THR A 353 8.66 4.89 -17.62
CA THR A 353 9.99 4.37 -17.94
C THR A 353 9.77 3.03 -18.65
N PRO A 354 10.41 2.78 -19.80
CA PRO A 354 10.09 1.63 -20.63
C PRO A 354 10.32 0.35 -19.83
N VAL A 355 9.24 -0.40 -19.62
CA VAL A 355 9.35 -1.84 -19.43
C VAL A 355 9.81 -2.37 -20.78
N VAL A 356 11.03 -2.90 -20.82
CA VAL A 356 11.48 -3.71 -21.96
C VAL A 356 10.45 -4.80 -22.14
N GLY A 357 9.69 -4.70 -23.22
CA GLY A 357 8.66 -5.65 -23.57
C GLY A 357 9.31 -6.97 -23.97
N ASP A 358 8.84 -8.06 -23.36
CA ASP A 358 8.72 -9.32 -24.05
C ASP A 358 7.22 -9.61 -24.16
N ASN A 359 6.65 -9.21 -25.28
CA ASN A 359 5.34 -9.65 -25.75
C ASN A 359 5.58 -10.58 -26.95
N ASN A 360 5.56 -11.87 -26.69
CA ASN A 360 5.01 -12.91 -27.56
C ASN A 360 4.57 -14.04 -26.59
N ALA A 361 3.30 -14.06 -26.18
CA ALA A 361 2.27 -14.86 -26.82
C ALA A 361 2.59 -16.37 -26.81
N GLN A 362 2.05 -17.08 -25.81
CA GLN A 362 1.28 -18.32 -25.97
C GLN A 362 0.74 -18.76 -24.59
N ASP A 363 -0.56 -18.52 -24.39
CA ASP A 363 -1.39 -19.39 -23.54
C ASP A 363 -1.43 -20.77 -24.22
N GLU A 364 -0.90 -21.80 -23.58
CA GLU A 364 -1.38 -23.19 -23.63
C GLU A 364 -0.60 -24.04 -22.60
N ASP A 365 -1.32 -24.96 -21.95
CA ASP A 365 -0.86 -26.02 -21.04
C ASP A 365 -0.32 -25.68 -19.63
N LEU A 366 -1.26 -25.67 -18.67
CA LEU A 366 -1.06 -26.32 -17.36
C LEU A 366 -2.39 -26.96 -16.91
N LEU A 367 -2.70 -28.08 -17.57
CA LEU A 367 -3.68 -29.07 -17.13
C LEU A 367 -3.17 -29.87 -15.93
N ASP A 368 -4.11 -30.18 -15.03
CA ASP A 368 -4.16 -31.28 -14.06
C ASP A 368 -2.88 -32.05 -13.70
N TYR A 369 -2.47 -31.93 -12.44
CA TYR A 369 -1.94 -33.06 -11.67
C TYR A 369 -2.41 -33.01 -10.21
N ALA A 370 -3.69 -33.31 -9.99
CA ALA A 370 -4.14 -33.85 -8.71
C ALA A 370 -3.96 -35.38 -8.75
N ALA A 371 -2.85 -35.88 -8.23
CA ALA A 371 -2.70 -37.31 -7.97
C ALA A 371 -3.62 -37.70 -6.78
N PRO A 372 -4.40 -38.80 -6.89
CA PRO A 372 -5.30 -39.25 -5.85
C PRO A 372 -4.52 -39.86 -4.67
N VAL A 373 -4.91 -39.49 -3.45
CA VAL A 373 -4.46 -40.13 -2.21
C VAL A 373 -5.07 -41.53 -2.15
N PRO A 374 -4.28 -42.62 -2.07
CA PRO A 374 -4.83 -43.95 -1.90
C PRO A 374 -5.32 -44.12 -0.46
N TYR A 375 -6.61 -44.40 -0.32
CA TYR A 375 -7.18 -45.00 0.88
C TYR A 375 -6.49 -46.34 1.12
N PHE A 376 -5.93 -46.53 2.31
CA PHE A 376 -5.74 -47.86 2.86
C PHE A 376 -6.68 -48.04 4.05
N SER A 377 -7.39 -49.16 3.97
CA SER A 377 -8.25 -49.81 4.96
C SER A 377 -7.58 -50.02 6.30
#